data_AF-K2DK62-F1
#
_entry.id   AF-K2DK62-F1
#
_cell.length_a   1.000
_cell.length_b   1.000
_cell.length_c   1.000
_cell.angle_alpha   90.00
_cell.angle_beta   90.00
_cell.angle_gamma   90.00
#
_symmetry.space_group_name_H-M   'P 1'
#
loop_
_entity.id
_entity.type
_entity.pdbx_description
1 polymer ?
#
loop_
_entity_poly.entity_id
_entity_poly.type
_entity_poly.pdbx_seq_one_letter_code
_entity_poly.pdbx_strand_id
1 'polypeptide(L)'
;MTLKDHSWHWLRKSRSMAISLPFALLAALLLIGINEVGHKRSQDAVQAMSHGQQTRNAANRLLQSMLDAETGQRGYLLTGNEGYLEPYDKAVITVQTNLEELHTQYLHSTEDLQQFALLARAVSRKLAEMELSLRLRRQGNEDAWKFILFTDVGREHMDSIRQLAHTLIERSSRKIQEHQSQIVQSLMLSRIGIATVTAIGLLAFYMYLRQARTLQQISQREQVVLEHERERLEGLV
;
A
#
# COMPACT_ATOMS: atom_id res chain seq x y z
N MET A 1 32.36 -63.93 -24.15
CA MET A 1 31.75 -62.87 -24.97
C MET A 1 30.81 -62.05 -24.06
N THR A 2 31.30 -60.87 -23.65
CA THR A 2 30.61 -59.65 -23.16
C THR A 2 29.28 -59.74 -22.38
N LEU A 3 29.37 -59.91 -21.05
CA LEU A 3 28.29 -59.65 -20.06
C LEU A 3 28.33 -58.20 -19.50
N LYS A 4 28.92 -57.24 -20.21
CA LYS A 4 29.26 -55.91 -19.66
C LYS A 4 28.39 -54.73 -20.11
N ASP A 5 27.43 -54.93 -21.01
CA ASP A 5 26.67 -53.80 -21.60
C ASP A 5 25.32 -53.49 -20.95
N HIS A 6 24.75 -54.38 -20.13
CA HIS A 6 23.38 -54.18 -19.64
C HIS A 6 23.24 -53.19 -18.48
N SER A 7 24.35 -52.77 -17.85
CA SER A 7 24.34 -51.87 -16.69
C SER A 7 24.35 -50.37 -17.05
N TRP A 8 24.66 -50.00 -18.30
CA TRP A 8 24.80 -48.59 -18.70
C TRP A 8 23.47 -47.87 -18.96
N HIS A 9 22.39 -48.58 -19.28
CA HIS A 9 21.09 -47.96 -19.61
C HIS A 9 20.28 -47.54 -18.37
N TRP A 10 20.45 -48.23 -17.23
CA TRP A 10 19.76 -47.89 -15.97
C TRP A 10 20.31 -46.61 -15.31
N LEU A 11 21.59 -46.30 -15.49
CA LEU A 11 22.22 -45.08 -14.98
C LEU A 11 21.75 -43.81 -15.73
N ARG A 12 21.40 -43.91 -17.02
CA ARG A 12 20.86 -42.78 -17.79
C ARG A 12 19.38 -42.51 -17.49
N LYS A 13 18.62 -43.56 -17.13
CA LYS A 13 17.19 -43.53 -16.74
C LYS A 13 16.95 -42.84 -15.39
N SER A 14 17.88 -42.99 -14.43
CA SER A 14 17.83 -42.28 -13.14
C SER A 14 18.30 -40.82 -13.24
N ARG A 15 19.31 -40.54 -14.10
CA ARG A 15 19.87 -39.18 -14.24
C ARG A 15 18.88 -38.13 -14.74
N SER A 16 17.95 -38.45 -15.64
CA SER A 16 16.97 -37.44 -16.11
C SER A 16 15.88 -37.14 -15.08
N MET A 17 15.52 -38.12 -14.24
CA MET A 17 14.53 -37.96 -13.17
C MET A 17 15.13 -37.31 -11.92
N ALA A 18 16.43 -37.50 -11.68
CA ALA A 18 17.17 -36.85 -10.60
C ALA A 18 17.43 -35.35 -10.84
N ILE A 19 17.40 -34.88 -12.10
CA ILE A 19 17.64 -33.46 -12.43
C ILE A 19 16.35 -32.62 -12.35
N SER A 20 15.18 -33.22 -12.63
CA SER A 20 13.90 -32.49 -12.60
C SER A 20 13.44 -32.12 -11.18
N LEU A 21 13.74 -32.96 -10.19
CA LEU A 21 13.36 -32.74 -8.79
C LEU A 21 14.03 -31.49 -8.17
N PRO A 22 15.38 -31.31 -8.23
CA PRO A 22 16.02 -30.12 -7.72
C PRO A 22 15.64 -28.86 -8.52
N PHE A 23 15.39 -28.97 -9.83
CA PHE A 23 14.91 -27.85 -10.64
C PHE A 23 13.49 -27.40 -10.24
N ALA A 24 12.59 -28.35 -9.98
CA ALA A 24 11.24 -28.05 -9.49
C ALA A 24 11.28 -27.42 -8.09
N LEU A 25 12.17 -27.91 -7.22
CA LEU A 25 12.35 -27.37 -5.88
C LEU A 25 12.95 -25.96 -5.89
N LEU A 26 13.92 -25.71 -6.78
CA LEU A 26 14.51 -24.39 -6.98
C LEU A 26 13.49 -23.41 -7.60
N ALA A 27 12.65 -23.86 -8.53
CA ALA A 27 11.55 -23.06 -9.08
C ALA A 27 10.49 -22.73 -8.01
N ALA A 28 10.16 -23.67 -7.12
CA ALA A 28 9.24 -23.45 -6.00
C ALA A 28 9.82 -22.44 -4.99
N LEU A 29 11.11 -22.54 -4.65
CA LEU A 29 11.77 -21.57 -3.77
C LEU A 29 11.83 -20.16 -4.38
N LEU A 30 12.09 -20.05 -5.69
CA LEU A 30 12.03 -18.77 -6.41
C LEU A 30 10.60 -18.18 -6.42
N LEU A 31 9.57 -19.02 -6.60
CA LEU A 31 8.18 -18.57 -6.50
C LEU A 31 7.84 -18.01 -5.12
N ILE A 32 8.22 -18.72 -4.07
CA ILE A 32 7.98 -18.31 -2.69
C ILE A 32 8.67 -16.97 -2.43
N GLY A 33 9.95 -16.83 -2.80
CA GLY A 33 10.70 -15.59 -2.62
C GLY A 33 10.10 -14.38 -3.36
N ILE A 34 9.66 -14.58 -4.61
CA ILE A 34 9.02 -13.50 -5.41
C ILE A 34 7.67 -13.11 -4.80
N ASN A 35 6.86 -14.09 -4.41
CA ASN A 35 5.54 -13.84 -3.83
C ASN A 35 5.64 -13.11 -2.49
N GLU A 36 6.61 -13.48 -1.65
CA GLU A 36 6.75 -12.96 -0.30
C GLU A 36 7.30 -11.53 -0.27
N VAL A 37 8.25 -11.19 -1.16
CA VAL A 37 8.69 -9.80 -1.37
C VAL A 37 7.57 -8.94 -1.96
N GLY A 38 6.79 -9.50 -2.89
CA GLY A 38 5.65 -8.81 -3.50
C GLY A 38 4.54 -8.49 -2.48
N HIS A 39 4.22 -9.46 -1.61
CA HIS A 39 3.25 -9.31 -0.53
C HIS A 39 3.67 -8.29 0.52
N LYS A 40 4.92 -8.35 1.02
CA LYS A 40 5.40 -7.39 2.03
C LYS A 40 5.35 -5.95 1.52
N ARG A 41 5.87 -5.71 0.30
CA ARG A 41 5.81 -4.37 -0.33
C ARG A 41 4.39 -3.88 -0.54
N SER A 42 3.46 -4.78 -0.86
CA SER A 42 2.04 -4.41 -1.01
C SER A 42 1.41 -4.05 0.33
N GLN A 43 1.74 -4.75 1.42
CA GLN A 43 1.23 -4.44 2.75
C GLN A 43 1.75 -3.09 3.27
N ASP A 44 3.05 -2.83 3.14
CA ASP A 44 3.67 -1.56 3.55
C ASP A 44 3.05 -0.37 2.80
N ALA A 45 2.85 -0.53 1.49
CA ALA A 45 2.25 0.52 0.68
C ALA A 45 0.76 0.73 1.00
N VAL A 46 -0.01 -0.33 1.28
CA VAL A 46 -1.41 -0.20 1.75
C VAL A 46 -1.48 0.51 3.10
N GLN A 47 -0.57 0.20 4.03
CA GLN A 47 -0.48 0.89 5.32
C GLN A 47 -0.13 2.37 5.14
N ALA A 48 0.85 2.68 4.30
CA ALA A 48 1.22 4.06 3.98
C ALA A 48 0.08 4.85 3.32
N MET A 49 -0.71 4.21 2.44
CA MET A 49 -1.90 4.82 1.85
C MET A 49 -2.98 5.10 2.90
N SER A 50 -3.24 4.15 3.80
CA SER A 50 -4.18 4.33 4.92
C SER A 50 -3.76 5.50 5.81
N HIS A 51 -2.48 5.55 6.18
CA HIS A 51 -1.89 6.63 6.97
C HIS A 51 -2.08 8.00 6.30
N GLY A 52 -1.77 8.08 5.00
CA GLY A 52 -1.98 9.29 4.21
C GLY A 52 -3.45 9.72 4.19
N GLN A 53 -4.38 8.79 4.04
CA GLN A 53 -5.81 9.10 4.03
C GLN A 53 -6.32 9.59 5.39
N GLN A 54 -5.87 8.97 6.48
CA GLN A 54 -6.17 9.43 7.85
C GLN A 54 -5.68 10.86 8.07
N THR A 55 -4.47 11.16 7.60
CA THR A 55 -3.87 12.51 7.64
C THR A 55 -4.72 13.54 6.91
N ARG A 56 -5.20 13.21 5.70
CA ARG A 56 -6.08 14.09 4.93
C ARG A 56 -7.41 14.32 5.65
N ASN A 57 -7.99 13.26 6.22
CA ASN A 57 -9.24 13.34 6.95
C ASN A 57 -9.11 14.20 8.22
N ALA A 58 -8.01 14.06 8.96
CA ALA A 58 -7.73 14.89 10.14
C ALA A 58 -7.53 16.37 9.76
N ALA A 59 -6.79 16.67 8.69
CA ALA A 59 -6.62 18.04 8.20
C ALA A 59 -7.94 18.67 7.72
N ASN A 60 -8.80 17.92 7.03
CA ASN A 60 -10.12 18.40 6.62
C ASN A 60 -11.04 18.64 7.83
N ARG A 61 -11.03 17.74 8.81
CA ARG A 61 -11.79 17.92 10.06
C ARG A 61 -11.32 19.15 10.83
N LEU A 62 -10.01 19.38 10.89
CA LEU A 62 -9.45 20.60 11.48
C LEU A 62 -9.98 21.87 10.80
N LEU A 63 -9.97 21.91 9.46
CA LEU A 63 -10.51 23.05 8.70
C LEU A 63 -11.99 23.27 8.96
N GLN A 64 -12.79 22.21 9.00
CA GLN A 64 -14.21 22.29 9.31
C GLN A 64 -14.45 22.86 10.71
N SER A 65 -13.75 22.32 11.72
CA SER A 65 -13.88 22.82 13.10
C SER A 65 -13.43 24.28 13.24
N MET A 66 -12.38 24.71 12.52
CA MET A 66 -11.99 26.12 12.51
C MET A 66 -13.08 27.03 11.92
N LEU A 67 -13.77 26.58 10.88
CA LEU A 67 -14.91 27.30 10.30
C LEU A 67 -16.12 27.34 11.24
N ASP A 68 -16.42 26.24 11.92
CA ASP A 68 -17.51 26.17 12.89
C ASP A 68 -17.22 27.11 14.08
N ALA A 69 -15.97 27.16 14.55
CA ALA A 69 -15.53 28.10 15.57
C ALA A 69 -15.70 29.57 15.11
N GLU A 70 -15.19 29.93 13.93
CA GLU A 70 -15.33 31.28 13.38
C GLU A 70 -16.80 31.67 13.18
N THR A 71 -17.63 30.73 12.74
CA THR A 71 -19.07 30.96 12.52
C THR A 71 -19.80 31.19 13.84
N GLY A 72 -19.56 30.35 14.86
CA GLY A 72 -20.15 30.51 16.19
C GLY A 72 -19.71 31.81 16.87
N GLN A 73 -18.40 32.11 16.80
CA GLN A 73 -17.84 33.36 17.31
C GLN A 73 -18.52 34.57 16.66
N ARG A 74 -18.59 34.63 15.32
CA ARG A 74 -19.25 35.75 14.62
C ARG A 74 -20.73 35.87 14.94
N GLY A 75 -21.45 34.75 15.06
CA GLY A 75 -22.85 34.74 15.47
C GLY A 75 -23.05 35.38 16.84
N TYR A 76 -22.20 35.04 17.82
CA TYR A 76 -22.22 35.65 19.14
C TYR A 76 -21.84 37.13 19.11
N LEU A 77 -20.77 37.49 18.40
CA LEU A 77 -20.33 38.88 18.28
C LEU A 77 -21.44 39.77 17.68
N LEU A 78 -22.14 39.28 16.65
CA LEU A 78 -23.20 40.00 15.98
C LEU A 78 -24.48 40.13 16.81
N THR A 79 -24.87 39.06 17.51
CA THR A 79 -26.20 38.98 18.14
C THR A 79 -26.19 39.13 19.67
N GLY A 80 -25.05 38.86 20.31
CA GLY A 80 -24.93 38.73 21.76
C GLY A 80 -25.59 37.46 22.33
N ASN A 81 -26.14 36.57 21.50
CA ASN A 81 -26.83 35.37 21.97
C ASN A 81 -25.82 34.24 22.23
N GLU A 82 -25.68 33.84 23.51
CA GLU A 82 -24.79 32.76 23.97
C GLU A 82 -25.05 31.41 23.26
N GLY A 83 -26.25 31.17 22.70
CA GLY A 83 -26.53 29.97 21.90
C GLY A 83 -25.61 29.80 20.68
N TYR A 84 -25.03 30.89 20.15
CA TYR A 84 -24.03 30.80 19.09
C TYR A 84 -22.66 30.32 19.56
N LEU A 85 -22.39 30.27 20.87
CA LEU A 85 -21.12 29.77 21.41
C LEU A 85 -21.07 28.25 21.55
N GLU A 86 -22.22 27.56 21.55
CA GLU A 86 -22.24 26.10 21.56
C GLU A 86 -21.40 25.46 20.43
N PRO A 87 -21.53 25.87 19.14
CA PRO A 87 -20.67 25.35 18.08
C PRO A 87 -19.20 25.80 18.25
N TYR A 88 -18.94 26.99 18.80
CA TYR A 88 -17.58 27.46 19.07
C TYR A 88 -16.87 26.58 20.10
N ASP A 89 -17.49 26.34 21.26
CA ASP A 89 -16.88 25.57 22.34
C ASP A 89 -16.61 24.12 21.92
N LYS A 90 -17.56 23.50 21.20
CA LYS A 90 -17.38 22.16 20.61
C LYS A 90 -16.25 22.13 19.59
N ALA A 91 -16.16 23.16 18.75
CA ALA A 91 -15.14 23.25 17.72
C ALA A 91 -13.73 23.39 18.30
N VAL A 92 -13.52 24.22 19.34
CA VAL A 92 -12.21 24.40 19.98
C VAL A 92 -11.66 23.08 20.53
N ILE A 93 -12.50 22.28 21.19
CA ILE A 93 -12.12 20.95 21.68
C ILE A 93 -11.73 20.04 20.51
N THR A 94 -12.54 20.03 19.46
CA THR A 94 -12.32 19.18 18.28
C THR A 94 -11.04 19.57 17.53
N VAL A 95 -10.75 20.87 17.44
CA VAL A 95 -9.50 21.40 16.86
C VAL A 95 -8.28 20.84 17.59
N GLN A 96 -8.29 20.86 18.93
CA GLN A 96 -7.18 20.35 19.72
C GLN A 96 -6.96 18.85 19.49
N THR A 97 -8.04 18.05 19.51
CA THR A 97 -7.98 16.61 19.20
C THR A 97 -7.44 16.34 17.80
N ASN A 98 -7.87 17.11 16.79
CA ASN A 98 -7.37 16.96 15.42
C ASN A 98 -5.88 17.33 15.29
N LEU A 99 -5.41 18.34 16.03
CA LEU A 99 -3.99 18.70 16.06
C LEU A 99 -3.13 17.59 16.69
N GLU A 100 -3.61 16.95 17.75
CA GLU A 100 -2.93 15.81 18.38
C GLU A 100 -2.88 14.60 17.46
N GLU A 101 -4.00 14.28 16.78
CA GLU A 101 -4.05 13.21 15.77
C GLU A 101 -3.04 13.48 14.63
N LEU A 102 -3.02 14.71 14.10
CA LEU A 102 -2.04 15.10 13.07
C LEU A 102 -0.60 15.03 13.58
N HIS A 103 -0.33 15.47 14.81
CA HIS A 103 1.01 15.40 15.40
C HIS A 103 1.52 13.96 15.44
N THR A 104 0.71 13.02 15.93
CA THR A 104 1.09 11.60 15.98
C THR A 104 1.36 11.02 14.60
N GLN A 105 0.63 11.46 13.58
CA GLN A 105 0.83 11.00 12.20
C GLN A 105 2.13 11.51 11.57
N TYR A 106 2.67 12.63 12.04
CA TYR A 106 3.89 13.24 11.48
C TYR A 106 5.17 12.94 12.25
N LEU A 107 5.12 12.19 13.36
CA LEU A 107 6.30 11.88 14.20
C LEU A 107 7.47 11.25 13.45
N HIS A 108 7.20 10.53 12.36
CA HIS A 108 8.21 9.81 11.58
C HIS A 108 8.78 10.61 10.40
N SER A 109 8.34 11.85 10.19
CA SER A 109 8.73 12.68 9.04
C SER A 109 9.10 14.09 9.51
N THR A 110 10.40 14.39 9.58
CA THR A 110 10.90 15.69 10.05
C THR A 110 10.34 16.87 9.24
N GLU A 111 10.24 16.70 7.92
CA GLU A 111 9.73 17.74 7.03
C GLU A 111 8.22 17.98 7.24
N ASP A 112 7.43 16.91 7.39
CA ASP A 112 6.00 17.08 7.63
C ASP A 112 5.72 17.61 9.05
N LEU A 113 6.56 17.25 10.03
CA LEU A 113 6.49 17.80 11.39
C LEU A 113 6.75 19.32 11.41
N GLN A 114 7.67 19.82 10.58
CA GLN A 114 7.89 21.26 10.42
C GLN A 114 6.67 21.96 9.83
N GLN A 115 6.05 21.40 8.79
CA GLN A 115 4.85 21.95 8.18
C GLN A 115 3.65 21.91 9.14
N PHE A 116 3.50 20.82 9.90
CA PHE A 116 2.53 20.71 10.97
C PHE A 116 2.73 21.79 12.05
N ALA A 117 3.98 22.05 12.47
CA ALA A 117 4.26 23.06 13.48
C ALA A 117 3.86 24.48 13.02
N LEU A 118 3.98 24.78 11.73
CA LEU A 118 3.48 26.05 11.15
C LEU A 118 1.95 26.12 11.23
N LEU A 119 1.25 25.04 10.85
CA LEU A 119 -0.20 24.95 10.94
C LEU A 119 -0.69 25.08 12.38
N ALA A 120 -0.12 24.32 13.32
CA ALA A 120 -0.49 24.36 14.73
C ALA A 120 -0.31 25.77 15.33
N ARG A 121 0.76 26.47 14.96
CA ARG A 121 0.99 27.85 15.39
C ARG A 121 -0.03 28.82 14.78
N ALA A 122 -0.38 28.65 13.51
CA ALA A 122 -1.41 29.47 12.86
C ALA A 122 -2.78 29.28 13.50
N VAL A 123 -3.16 28.02 13.77
CA VAL A 123 -4.39 27.67 14.48
C VAL A 123 -4.43 28.27 15.88
N SER A 124 -3.35 28.11 16.67
CA SER A 124 -3.27 28.68 18.02
C SER A 124 -3.43 30.21 18.02
N ARG A 125 -2.80 30.91 17.08
CA ARG A 125 -2.97 32.37 16.92
C ARG A 125 -4.42 32.76 16.60
N LYS A 126 -5.08 32.01 15.70
CA LYS A 126 -6.48 32.27 15.34
C LYS A 126 -7.43 32.02 16.52
N LEU A 127 -7.23 30.93 17.26
CA LEU A 127 -8.02 30.64 18.47
C LEU A 127 -7.85 31.74 19.53
N ALA A 128 -6.63 32.21 19.76
CA ALA A 128 -6.35 33.30 20.71
C ALA A 128 -7.01 34.63 20.29
N GLU A 129 -7.00 34.95 18.98
CA GLU A 129 -7.71 36.11 18.43
C GLU A 129 -9.23 36.02 18.66
N MET A 130 -9.83 34.86 18.37
CA MET A 130 -11.25 34.63 18.61
C MET A 130 -11.59 34.76 20.11
N GLU A 131 -10.81 34.13 20.99
CA GLU A 131 -11.03 34.23 22.45
C GLU A 131 -10.96 35.68 22.94
N LEU A 132 -9.98 36.45 22.46
CA LEU A 132 -9.84 37.87 22.80
C LEU A 132 -11.08 38.67 22.39
N SER A 133 -11.57 38.47 21.17
CA SER A 133 -12.77 39.17 20.68
C SER A 133 -14.03 38.83 21.50
N LEU A 134 -14.21 37.56 21.88
CA LEU A 134 -15.30 37.11 22.74
C LEU A 134 -15.22 37.73 24.13
N ARG A 135 -14.02 37.80 24.70
CA ARG A 135 -13.78 38.42 26.00
C ARG A 135 -14.12 39.91 25.99
N LEU A 136 -13.68 40.64 24.96
CA LEU A 136 -13.98 42.07 24.79
C LEU A 136 -15.48 42.32 24.60
N ARG A 137 -16.18 41.45 23.85
CA ARG A 137 -17.64 41.48 23.71
C ARG A 137 -18.35 41.33 25.06
N ARG A 138 -17.94 40.34 25.86
CA ARG A 138 -18.49 40.09 27.21
C ARG A 138 -18.24 41.24 28.20
N GLN A 139 -17.12 41.95 28.04
CA GLN A 139 -16.78 43.13 28.84
C GLN A 139 -17.53 44.41 28.42
N GLY A 140 -18.36 44.34 27.38
CA GLY A 140 -19.07 45.51 26.84
C GLY A 140 -18.17 46.49 26.06
N ASN A 141 -16.94 46.09 25.72
CA ASN A 141 -15.99 46.93 25.00
C ASN A 141 -16.27 46.88 23.48
N GLU A 142 -17.36 47.53 23.06
CA GLU A 142 -17.89 47.53 21.69
C GLU A 142 -16.84 47.87 20.63
N ASP A 143 -16.11 48.96 20.83
CA ASP A 143 -15.15 49.45 19.85
C ASP A 143 -13.97 48.49 19.67
N ALA A 144 -13.49 47.88 20.75
CA ALA A 144 -12.33 46.99 20.70
C ALA A 144 -12.60 45.66 19.99
N TRP A 145 -13.72 44.98 20.28
CA TRP A 145 -14.02 43.71 19.59
C TRP A 145 -14.39 43.95 18.12
N LYS A 146 -15.07 45.06 17.82
CA LYS A 146 -15.36 45.47 16.44
C LYS A 146 -14.09 45.77 15.67
N PHE A 147 -13.13 46.48 16.28
CA PHE A 147 -11.85 46.73 15.65
C PHE A 147 -11.17 45.42 15.24
N ILE A 148 -11.09 44.43 16.15
CA ILE A 148 -10.51 43.11 15.84
C ILE A 148 -11.28 42.44 14.68
N LEU A 149 -12.61 42.45 14.72
CA LEU A 149 -13.44 41.79 13.70
C LEU A 149 -13.35 42.47 12.32
N PHE A 150 -13.30 43.80 12.28
CA PHE A 150 -13.25 44.60 11.05
C PHE A 150 -11.83 44.74 10.48
N THR A 151 -10.81 44.29 11.21
CA THR A 151 -9.48 44.12 10.61
C THR A 151 -9.47 42.90 9.69
N ASP A 152 -8.68 42.98 8.61
CA ASP A 152 -8.44 41.83 7.73
C ASP A 152 -7.64 40.69 8.41
N VAL A 153 -7.11 40.92 9.62
CA VAL A 153 -6.27 39.98 10.37
C VAL A 153 -6.98 38.64 10.59
N GLY A 154 -8.26 38.66 10.96
CA GLY A 154 -9.02 37.44 11.18
C GLY A 154 -9.17 36.58 9.92
N ARG A 155 -9.31 37.23 8.76
CA ARG A 155 -9.39 36.59 7.44
C ARG A 155 -8.03 36.06 7.01
N GLU A 156 -6.98 36.86 7.13
CA GLU A 156 -5.60 36.47 6.78
C GLU A 156 -5.14 35.25 7.59
N HIS A 157 -5.45 35.20 8.88
CA HIS A 157 -5.16 34.04 9.71
C HIS A 157 -5.87 32.78 9.21
N MET A 158 -7.16 32.88 8.86
CA MET A 158 -7.91 31.72 8.37
C MET A 158 -7.42 31.29 6.97
N ASP A 159 -7.08 32.24 6.10
CA ASP A 159 -6.50 31.95 4.78
C ASP A 159 -5.14 31.24 4.91
N SER A 160 -4.30 31.69 5.85
CA SER A 160 -3.03 31.02 6.16
C SER A 160 -3.23 29.59 6.66
N ILE A 161 -4.22 29.36 7.54
CA ILE A 161 -4.58 28.02 8.01
C ILE A 161 -5.04 27.14 6.85
N ARG A 162 -5.90 27.65 5.95
CA ARG A 162 -6.34 26.91 4.74
C ARG A 162 -5.14 26.53 3.87
N GLN A 163 -4.25 27.47 3.57
CA GLN A 163 -3.07 27.22 2.73
C GLN A 163 -2.14 26.16 3.34
N LEU A 164 -1.87 26.25 4.65
CA LEU A 164 -1.02 25.30 5.35
C LEU A 164 -1.65 23.90 5.40
N ALA A 165 -2.95 23.81 5.69
CA ALA A 165 -3.67 22.54 5.68
C ALA A 165 -3.72 21.91 4.27
N HIS A 166 -3.96 22.71 3.23
CA HIS A 166 -3.92 22.24 1.84
C HIS A 166 -2.54 21.73 1.44
N THR A 167 -1.47 22.42 1.86
CA THR A 167 -0.09 21.98 1.62
C THR A 167 0.15 20.59 2.22
N LEU A 168 -0.29 20.35 3.44
CA LEU A 168 -0.21 19.03 4.09
C LEU A 168 -1.04 17.96 3.35
N ILE A 169 -2.27 18.30 2.94
CA ILE A 169 -3.16 17.40 2.18
C ILE A 169 -2.53 17.01 0.83
N GLU A 170 -1.94 17.96 0.11
CA GLU A 170 -1.29 17.71 -1.18
C GLU A 170 -0.04 16.85 -1.04
N ARG A 171 0.76 17.08 0.02
CA ARG A 171 1.93 16.25 0.32
C ARG A 171 1.53 14.82 0.62
N SER A 172 0.51 14.62 1.47
CA SER A 172 -0.06 13.31 1.74
C SER A 172 -0.58 12.64 0.46
N SER A 173 -1.29 13.38 -0.39
CA SER A 173 -1.82 12.88 -1.66
C SER A 173 -0.72 12.43 -2.64
N ARG A 174 0.39 13.18 -2.72
CA ARG A 174 1.55 12.78 -3.53
C ARG A 174 2.19 11.49 -3.01
N LYS A 175 2.39 11.36 -1.70
CA LYS A 175 2.90 10.12 -1.09
C LYS A 175 2.01 8.92 -1.37
N ILE A 176 0.69 9.08 -1.27
CA ILE A 176 -0.29 8.04 -1.62
C ILE A 176 -0.12 7.61 -3.09
N GLN A 177 -0.01 8.56 -4.02
CA GLN A 177 0.16 8.27 -5.44
C GLN A 177 1.48 7.55 -5.74
N GLU A 178 2.57 7.97 -5.10
CA GLU A 178 3.88 7.31 -5.22
C GLU A 178 3.81 5.85 -4.77
N HIS A 179 3.21 5.58 -3.60
CA HIS A 179 3.04 4.22 -3.09
C HIS A 179 2.08 3.37 -3.94
N GLN A 180 1.04 3.97 -4.52
CA GLN A 180 0.13 3.24 -5.41
C GLN A 180 0.84 2.74 -6.67
N SER A 181 1.74 3.54 -7.25
CA SER A 181 2.54 3.13 -8.41
C SER A 181 3.46 1.94 -8.09
N GLN A 182 4.02 1.91 -6.87
CA GLN A 182 4.89 0.84 -6.39
C GLN A 182 4.12 -0.47 -6.17
N ILE A 183 2.87 -0.41 -5.70
CA ILE A 183 1.99 -1.60 -5.57
C ILE A 183 1.76 -2.23 -6.93
N VAL A 184 1.38 -1.44 -7.94
CA VAL A 184 1.08 -1.96 -9.29
C VAL A 184 2.30 -2.64 -9.90
N GLN A 185 3.48 -2.05 -9.76
CA GLN A 185 4.73 -2.66 -10.25
C GLN A 185 5.07 -3.95 -9.49
N SER A 186 4.92 -3.98 -8.17
CA SER A 186 5.15 -5.16 -7.34
C SER A 186 4.23 -6.33 -7.73
N LEU A 187 2.94 -6.05 -7.94
CA LEU A 187 1.96 -7.04 -8.39
C LEU A 187 2.24 -7.55 -9.80
N MET A 188 2.70 -6.68 -10.71
CA MET A 188 3.07 -7.08 -12.07
C MET A 188 4.29 -8.02 -12.08
N LEU A 189 5.32 -7.71 -11.30
CA LEU A 189 6.50 -8.57 -11.13
C LEU A 189 6.13 -9.94 -10.58
N SER A 190 5.28 -9.99 -9.56
CA SER A 190 4.77 -11.26 -9.01
C SER A 190 4.01 -12.06 -10.08
N ARG A 191 3.13 -11.41 -10.86
CA ARG A 191 2.37 -12.06 -11.94
C ARG A 191 3.27 -12.64 -13.04
N ILE A 192 4.33 -11.92 -13.44
CA ILE A 192 5.31 -12.40 -14.42
C ILE A 192 6.11 -13.59 -13.83
N GLY A 193 6.49 -13.52 -12.56
CA GLY A 193 7.16 -14.62 -11.85
C GLY A 193 6.31 -15.90 -11.83
N ILE A 194 5.02 -15.77 -11.50
CA ILE A 194 4.08 -16.90 -11.50
C ILE A 194 3.92 -17.46 -12.92
N ALA A 195 3.75 -16.61 -13.93
CA ALA A 195 3.59 -17.02 -15.32
C ALA A 195 4.83 -17.77 -15.85
N THR A 196 6.03 -17.27 -15.54
CA THR A 196 7.30 -17.89 -15.97
C THR A 196 7.51 -19.25 -15.32
N VAL A 197 7.29 -19.39 -14.01
CA VAL A 197 7.43 -20.70 -13.36
C VAL A 197 6.36 -21.69 -13.80
N THR A 198 5.12 -21.24 -14.02
CA THR A 198 4.06 -22.07 -14.59
C THR A 198 4.45 -22.55 -15.99
N ALA A 199 5.00 -21.68 -16.85
CA ALA A 199 5.45 -22.06 -18.19
C ALA A 199 6.61 -23.08 -18.16
N ILE A 200 7.59 -22.90 -17.26
CA ILE A 200 8.69 -23.86 -17.06
C ILE A 200 8.15 -25.21 -16.58
N GLY A 201 7.22 -25.21 -15.63
CA GLY A 201 6.56 -26.42 -15.13
C GLY A 201 5.80 -27.18 -16.22
N LEU A 202 5.03 -26.47 -17.05
CA LEU A 202 4.32 -27.05 -18.19
C LEU A 202 5.26 -27.62 -19.25
N LEU A 203 6.38 -26.94 -19.55
CA LEU A 203 7.41 -27.44 -20.46
C LEU A 203 8.07 -28.72 -19.92
N ALA A 204 8.42 -28.75 -18.64
CA ALA A 204 8.98 -29.93 -18.00
C ALA A 204 8.00 -31.12 -18.03
N PHE A 205 6.73 -30.87 -17.72
CA PHE A 205 5.67 -31.87 -17.78
C PHE A 205 5.46 -32.40 -19.21
N TYR A 206 5.45 -31.51 -20.20
CA TYR A 206 5.36 -31.88 -21.60
C TYR A 206 6.55 -32.75 -22.04
N MET A 207 7.78 -32.39 -21.66
CA MET A 207 8.97 -33.19 -21.95
C MET A 207 8.89 -34.59 -21.30
N TYR A 208 8.39 -34.67 -20.07
CA TYR A 208 8.16 -35.94 -19.39
C TYR A 208 7.17 -36.83 -20.14
N LEU A 209 6.01 -36.29 -20.56
CA LEU A 209 5.03 -37.03 -21.35
C LEU A 209 5.60 -37.50 -22.69
N ARG A 210 6.37 -36.64 -23.36
CA ARG A 210 7.03 -36.99 -24.63
C ARG A 210 8.01 -38.15 -24.43
N GLN A 211 8.83 -38.10 -23.38
CA GLN A 211 9.80 -39.14 -23.08
C GLN A 211 9.14 -40.47 -22.70
N ALA A 212 8.04 -40.43 -21.93
CA ALA A 212 7.27 -41.62 -21.58
C ALA A 212 6.69 -42.32 -22.83
N ARG A 213 6.14 -41.56 -23.79
CA ARG A 213 5.66 -42.10 -25.06
C ARG A 213 6.78 -42.71 -25.91
N THR A 214 7.94 -42.06 -25.99
CA THR A 214 9.09 -42.62 -26.72
C THR A 214 9.57 -43.94 -26.11
N LEU A 215 9.56 -44.07 -24.78
CA LEU A 215 9.91 -45.33 -24.12
C LEU A 215 8.93 -46.46 -24.44
N GLN A 216 7.62 -46.17 -24.45
CA GLN A 216 6.61 -47.17 -24.83
C GLN A 216 6.78 -47.64 -26.28
N GLN A 217 7.14 -46.74 -27.19
CA GLN A 217 7.42 -47.11 -28.59
C GLN A 217 8.64 -48.03 -28.72
N ILE A 218 9.69 -47.81 -27.92
CA ILE A 218 10.88 -48.66 -27.90
C ILE A 218 10.53 -50.06 -27.38
N SER A 219 9.79 -50.16 -26.27
CA SER A 219 9.41 -51.45 -25.71
C SER A 219 8.49 -52.26 -26.63
N GLN A 220 7.58 -51.60 -27.35
CA GLN A 220 6.73 -52.27 -28.35
C GLN A 220 7.57 -52.82 -29.51
N ARG A 221 8.58 -52.07 -29.99
CA ARG A 221 9.48 -52.55 -31.05
C ARG A 221 10.31 -53.76 -30.59
N GLU A 222 10.82 -53.74 -29.36
CA GLU A 222 11.55 -54.88 -28.80
C GLU A 222 10.67 -56.13 -28.72
N GLN A 223 9.40 -56.00 -28.30
CA GLN A 223 8.46 -57.14 -28.25
C GLN A 223 8.21 -57.72 -29.64
N VAL A 224 7.95 -56.88 -30.66
CA VAL A 224 7.72 -57.34 -32.04
C VAL A 224 8.96 -58.05 -32.61
N VAL A 225 10.17 -57.56 -32.31
CA VAL A 225 11.41 -58.21 -32.76
C VAL A 225 11.60 -59.58 -32.09
N LEU A 226 11.32 -59.67 -30.79
CA LEU A 226 11.41 -60.93 -30.05
C LEU A 226 10.35 -61.96 -30.50
N GLU A 227 9.14 -61.52 -30.84
CA GLU A 227 8.11 -62.37 -31.44
C GLU A 227 8.57 -62.90 -32.80
N HIS A 228 9.11 -62.05 -33.68
CA HIS A 228 9.66 -62.48 -34.96
C HIS A 228 10.83 -63.47 -34.82
N GLU A 229 11.71 -63.28 -33.83
CA GLU A 229 12.78 -64.25 -33.55
C GLU A 229 12.22 -65.58 -33.04
N ARG A 230 11.20 -65.56 -32.18
CA ARG A 230 10.54 -66.78 -31.70
C ARG A 230 9.88 -67.55 -32.84
N GLU A 231 9.07 -66.89 -33.67
CA GLU A 231 8.43 -67.51 -34.84
C GLU A 231 9.46 -68.11 -35.80
N ARG A 232 10.59 -67.41 -36.02
CA ARG A 232 11.69 -67.91 -36.84
C ARG A 232 12.34 -69.17 -36.27
N LEU A 233 12.52 -69.23 -34.95
CA LEU A 233 13.10 -70.40 -34.27
C LEU A 233 12.12 -71.57 -34.23
N GLU A 234 10.83 -71.32 -34.03
CA GLU A 234 9.77 -72.34 -34.07
C GLU A 234 9.59 -72.91 -35.47
N GLY A 235 9.78 -72.12 -36.53
CA GLY A 235 9.77 -72.61 -37.91
C GLY A 235 11.02 -73.40 -38.35
N LEU A 236 12.04 -73.51 -37.49
CA LEU A 236 13.27 -74.28 -37.75
C LEU A 236 13.30 -75.65 -37.06
N VAL A 237 12.24 -76.01 -36.31
CA VAL A 237 12.04 -77.30 -35.63
C VAL A 237 10.99 -78.10 -36.37
#